data_AF-A0A2E3UXX4-F1
#
_entry.id   AF-A0A2E3UXX4-F1
#
_cell.length_a   1.000
_cell.length_b   1.000
_cell.length_c   1.000
_cell.angle_alpha   90.00
_cell.angle_beta   90.00
_cell.angle_gamma   90.00
#
_symmetry.space_group_name_H-M   'P 1'
#
loop_
_entity.id
_entity.type
_entity.pdbx_description
1 polymer ?
#
loop_
_entity_poly.entity_id
_entity_poly.type
_entity_poly.pdbx_seq_one_letter_code
_entity_poly.pdbx_strand_id
1 'polypeptide(L)'
;YSDEHAINWAKGVDKFITKKKIMTNIQKINPDKRIVKSQLISIDELDLDESKDSIIWSTGFRYNYDWVDLDITDINNQPQQKRGVTKYPGFYFMGLQWMHSSKSAQFIGVAEDAEFIVKDIISKNY
;
A
#
# COMPACT_ATOMS: atom_id res chain seq x y z
N TYR A 1 10.02 7.70 -2.57
CA TYR A 1 9.13 6.83 -1.76
C TYR A 1 9.00 5.45 -2.39
N SER A 2 8.59 5.36 -3.67
CA SER A 2 8.43 4.07 -4.37
C SER A 2 9.69 3.19 -4.44
N ASP A 3 10.83 3.75 -4.89
CA ASP A 3 12.04 2.94 -5.11
C ASP A 3 12.62 2.35 -3.83
N GLU A 4 12.63 3.16 -2.77
CA GLU A 4 13.14 2.75 -1.46
C GLU A 4 12.27 1.65 -0.86
N HIS A 5 10.94 1.75 -1.04
CA HIS A 5 10.00 0.70 -0.66
C HIS A 5 10.26 -0.59 -1.44
N ALA A 6 10.43 -0.52 -2.77
CA ALA A 6 10.71 -1.68 -3.61
C ALA A 6 12.02 -2.38 -3.23
N ILE A 7 13.10 -1.62 -2.99
CA ILE A 7 14.39 -2.14 -2.54
C ILE A 7 14.25 -2.82 -1.17
N ASN A 8 13.55 -2.19 -0.22
CA ASN A 8 13.37 -2.75 1.12
C ASN A 8 12.48 -4.00 1.12
N TRP A 9 11.44 -4.00 0.29
CA TRP A 9 10.61 -5.18 0.06
C TRP A 9 11.42 -6.35 -0.49
N ALA A 10 12.26 -6.10 -1.52
CA ALA A 10 13.13 -7.12 -2.11
C ALA A 10 14.11 -7.72 -1.08
N LYS A 11 14.72 -6.89 -0.22
CA LYS A 11 15.53 -7.37 0.91
C LYS A 11 14.75 -8.28 1.86
N GLY A 12 13.47 -7.99 2.08
CA GLY A 12 12.57 -8.82 2.88
C GLY A 12 12.33 -10.20 2.24
N VAL A 13 12.09 -10.22 0.93
CA VAL A 13 11.96 -11.46 0.15
C VAL A 13 13.25 -12.28 0.19
N ASP A 14 14.42 -11.66 -0.01
CA ASP A 14 15.72 -12.33 0.04
C ASP A 14 15.95 -12.98 1.41
N LYS A 15 15.68 -12.25 2.50
CA LYS A 15 15.76 -12.79 3.87
C LYS A 15 14.86 -14.02 4.05
N PHE A 16 13.65 -13.99 3.49
CA PHE A 16 12.73 -15.12 3.55
C PHE A 16 13.25 -16.33 2.77
N ILE A 17 13.75 -16.14 1.54
CA ILE A 17 14.36 -17.18 0.70
C ILE A 17 15.51 -17.85 1.44
N THR A 18 16.44 -17.06 2.00
CA THR A 18 17.57 -17.58 2.78
C THR A 18 17.08 -18.36 4.00
N LYS A 19 16.15 -17.80 4.77
CA LYS A 19 15.59 -18.45 5.98
C LYS A 19 14.90 -19.78 5.65
N LYS A 20 14.21 -19.86 4.52
CA LYS A 20 13.47 -21.06 4.08
C LYS A 20 14.29 -22.01 3.20
N LYS A 21 15.55 -21.69 2.90
CA LYS A 21 16.44 -22.47 2.02
C LYS A 21 15.81 -22.78 0.66
N ILE A 22 15.08 -21.82 0.10
CA ILE A 22 14.44 -21.98 -1.21
C ILE A 22 15.53 -21.92 -2.30
N MET A 23 15.61 -22.95 -3.14
CA MET A 23 16.54 -22.96 -4.28
C MET A 23 15.99 -22.08 -5.40
N THR A 24 16.65 -20.95 -5.64
CA THR A 24 16.27 -19.99 -6.69
C THR A 24 17.49 -19.17 -7.11
N ASN A 25 17.40 -18.53 -8.27
CA ASN A 25 18.42 -17.60 -8.73
C ASN A 25 18.34 -16.29 -7.96
N ILE A 26 19.46 -15.84 -7.40
CA ILE A 26 19.54 -14.56 -6.70
C ILE A 26 19.54 -13.43 -7.74
N GLN A 27 18.58 -12.51 -7.63
CA GLN A 27 18.57 -11.27 -8.39
C GLN A 27 18.70 -10.08 -7.45
N LYS A 28 19.56 -9.12 -7.81
CA LYS A 28 19.66 -7.85 -7.07
C LYS A 28 18.95 -6.76 -7.83
N ILE A 29 18.02 -6.08 -7.17
CA ILE A 29 17.42 -4.86 -7.69
C ILE A 29 18.43 -3.72 -7.48
N ASN A 30 18.79 -3.05 -8.57
CA ASN A 30 19.62 -1.86 -8.52
C ASN A 30 18.74 -0.60 -8.46
N PRO A 31 19.15 0.46 -7.74
CA PRO A 31 18.46 1.74 -7.78
C PRO A 31 18.38 2.31 -9.20
N ASP A 32 17.26 2.95 -9.53
CA ASP A 32 17.12 3.67 -10.80
C ASP A 32 18.00 4.91 -10.78
N LYS A 33 18.99 4.96 -11.68
CA LYS A 33 19.96 6.06 -11.77
C LYS A 33 19.31 7.39 -12.15
N ARG A 34 18.11 7.36 -12.72
CA ARG A 34 17.34 8.58 -13.09
C ARG A 34 16.76 9.28 -11.87
N ILE A 35 16.64 8.59 -10.74
CA ILE A 35 15.99 9.10 -9.53
C ILE A 35 17.05 9.51 -8.52
N VAL A 36 17.40 10.79 -8.53
CA VAL A 36 18.35 11.39 -7.59
C VAL A 36 17.56 12.21 -6.57
N LYS A 37 17.39 11.66 -5.36
CA LYS A 37 16.50 12.22 -4.32
C LYS A 37 16.82 13.68 -3.96
N SER A 38 18.09 14.08 -4.00
CA SER A 38 18.54 15.46 -3.75
C SER A 38 18.20 16.44 -4.88
N GLN A 39 17.82 15.94 -6.06
CA GLN A 39 17.42 16.73 -7.22
C GLN A 39 15.88 16.72 -7.42
N LEU A 40 15.14 16.02 -6.56
CA LEU A 40 13.68 16.05 -6.58
C LEU A 40 13.21 17.36 -5.93
N ILE A 41 12.77 18.29 -6.77
CA ILE A 41 12.15 19.56 -6.37
C ILE A 41 10.65 19.48 -6.65
N SER A 42 9.85 19.91 -5.68
CA SER A 42 8.43 20.19 -5.92
C SER A 42 8.36 21.48 -6.72
N ILE A 43 7.64 21.45 -7.82
CA ILE A 43 7.37 22.63 -8.65
C ILE A 43 5.92 23.01 -8.46
N ASP A 44 5.65 24.31 -8.33
CA ASP A 44 4.29 24.85 -8.29
C ASP A 44 3.78 25.19 -9.69
N GLU A 45 4.70 25.40 -10.63
CA GLU A 45 4.43 25.75 -12.02
C GLU A 45 5.21 24.83 -12.96
N LEU A 46 4.59 24.48 -14.09
CA LEU A 46 5.19 23.67 -15.14
C LEU A 46 5.04 24.41 -16.47
N ASP A 47 6.17 24.78 -17.07
CA ASP A 47 6.20 25.38 -18.40
C ASP A 47 6.13 24.28 -19.47
N LEU A 48 5.21 24.44 -20.43
CA LEU A 48 4.98 23.50 -21.52
C LEU A 48 5.34 24.17 -22.83
N ASP A 49 6.07 23.47 -23.69
CA ASP A 49 6.28 23.92 -25.07
C ASP A 49 4.99 23.79 -25.90
N GLU A 50 4.94 24.48 -27.05
CA GLU A 50 3.80 24.47 -27.98
C GLU A 50 3.47 23.07 -28.56
N SER A 51 4.30 22.05 -28.30
CA SER A 51 4.03 20.67 -28.74
C SER A 51 3.30 19.82 -27.70
N LYS A 52 3.04 20.34 -26.49
CA LYS A 52 2.38 19.65 -25.39
C LYS A 52 1.14 20.42 -24.92
N ASP A 53 -0.01 20.09 -25.51
CA ASP A 53 -1.26 20.80 -25.23
C ASP A 53 -2.05 20.26 -24.02
N SER A 54 -1.61 19.16 -23.39
CA SER A 54 -2.36 18.50 -22.33
C SER A 54 -1.48 17.70 -21.38
N ILE A 55 -1.87 17.68 -20.10
CA ILE A 55 -1.27 16.85 -19.06
C ILE A 55 -2.32 15.88 -18.53
N ILE A 56 -1.95 14.60 -18.43
CA ILE A 56 -2.78 13.58 -17.79
C ILE A 56 -2.10 13.12 -16.51
N TRP A 57 -2.71 13.39 -15.36
CA TRP A 57 -2.23 12.94 -14.06
C TRP A 57 -2.74 11.54 -13.74
N SER A 58 -1.93 10.52 -14.07
CA SER A 58 -2.24 9.12 -13.78
C SER A 58 -1.45 8.57 -12.57
N THR A 59 -1.29 9.39 -11.52
CA THR A 59 -0.46 9.09 -10.34
C THR A 59 -1.23 8.38 -9.21
N GLY A 60 -2.44 7.90 -9.49
CA GLY A 60 -3.28 7.20 -8.52
C GLY A 60 -4.10 8.12 -7.62
N PHE A 61 -4.57 7.58 -6.50
CA PHE A 61 -5.40 8.26 -5.51
C PHE A 61 -4.88 8.01 -4.08
N ARG A 62 -5.44 8.73 -3.11
CA ARG A 62 -5.20 8.49 -1.68
C ARG A 62 -6.53 8.32 -0.97
N TYR A 63 -6.55 7.54 0.11
CA TYR A 63 -7.71 7.47 0.97
C TYR A 63 -7.84 8.78 1.77
N ASN A 64 -9.06 9.27 1.93
CA ASN A 64 -9.38 10.38 2.82
C ASN A 64 -10.15 9.81 4.03
N TYR A 65 -9.57 9.96 5.22
CA TYR A 65 -10.13 9.50 6.48
C TYR A 65 -10.55 10.66 7.41
N ASP A 66 -10.48 11.91 6.95
CA ASP A 66 -10.76 13.12 7.76
C ASP A 66 -12.19 13.17 8.30
N TRP A 67 -13.09 12.34 7.76
CA TRP A 67 -14.48 12.20 8.19
C TRP A 67 -14.65 11.21 9.36
N VAL A 68 -13.59 10.50 9.77
CA VAL A 68 -13.59 9.52 10.87
C VAL A 68 -12.89 10.14 12.08
N ASP A 69 -13.65 10.44 13.13
CA ASP A 69 -13.11 11.00 14.39
C ASP A 69 -12.58 9.88 15.32
N LEU A 70 -11.61 9.11 14.82
CA LEU A 70 -10.92 8.05 15.56
C LEU A 70 -9.44 8.01 15.13
N ASP A 71 -8.55 7.61 16.04
CA ASP A 71 -7.13 7.40 15.74
C ASP A 71 -6.92 6.06 15.01
N ILE A 72 -7.30 6.05 13.74
CA ILE A 72 -7.37 4.86 12.87
C ILE A 72 -6.23 4.76 11.85
N THR A 73 -5.34 5.75 11.80
CA THR A 73 -4.22 5.81 10.85
C THR A 73 -2.90 6.09 11.54
N ASP A 74 -1.80 5.65 10.93
CA ASP A 74 -0.45 6.02 11.38
C ASP A 74 -0.02 7.42 10.90
N ILE A 75 1.22 7.81 11.21
CA ILE A 75 1.83 9.08 10.79
C ILE A 75 1.91 9.26 9.26
N ASN A 76 1.76 8.18 8.48
CA ASN A 76 1.75 8.20 7.02
C ASN A 76 0.32 8.11 6.45
N ASN A 77 -0.70 8.35 7.27
CA ASN A 77 -2.12 8.22 6.94
C ASN A 77 -2.50 6.80 6.47
N GLN A 78 -1.76 5.77 6.91
CA GLN A 78 -2.07 4.37 6.59
C GLN A 78 -3.00 3.75 7.64
N PRO A 79 -4.06 3.04 7.24
CA PRO A 79 -4.96 2.36 8.17
C PRO A 79 -4.25 1.41 9.13
N GLN A 80 -4.49 1.60 10.42
CA GLN A 80 -4.02 0.71 11.48
C GLN A 80 -5.00 -0.46 11.63
N GLN A 81 -4.71 -1.56 10.93
CA GLN A 81 -5.56 -2.75 10.94
C GLN A 81 -4.75 -4.04 10.83
N LYS A 82 -5.37 -5.14 11.24
CA LYS A 82 -4.90 -6.50 10.96
C LYS A 82 -6.01 -7.31 10.31
N ARG A 83 -5.88 -7.58 9.01
CA ARG A 83 -6.92 -8.21 8.18
C ARG A 83 -8.29 -7.52 8.32
N GLY A 84 -8.27 -6.20 8.28
CA GLY A 84 -9.42 -5.31 8.39
C GLY A 84 -9.88 -5.02 9.82
N VAL A 85 -9.45 -5.81 10.82
CA VAL A 85 -9.81 -5.58 12.23
C VAL A 85 -9.00 -4.42 12.80
N THR A 86 -9.67 -3.46 13.45
CA THR A 86 -9.02 -2.31 14.12
C THR A 86 -8.98 -2.49 15.63
N LYS A 87 -8.34 -1.54 16.34
CA LYS A 87 -8.38 -1.48 17.81
C LYS A 87 -9.75 -1.03 18.36
N TYR A 88 -10.63 -0.49 17.50
CA TYR A 88 -11.95 -0.01 17.88
C TYR A 88 -13.01 -1.10 17.62
N PRO A 89 -13.67 -1.61 18.67
CA PRO A 89 -14.78 -2.55 18.54
C PRO A 89 -15.83 -2.07 17.55
N GLY A 90 -16.27 -2.94 16.63
CA GLY A 90 -17.28 -2.60 15.63
C GLY A 90 -16.77 -1.81 14.41
N PHE A 91 -15.53 -1.33 14.41
CA PHE A 91 -14.95 -0.61 13.27
C PHE A 91 -13.95 -1.47 12.51
N TYR A 92 -14.18 -1.63 11.20
CA TYR A 92 -13.42 -2.51 10.32
C TYR A 92 -13.07 -1.80 9.02
N PHE A 93 -11.89 -2.09 8.47
CA PHE A 93 -11.53 -1.71 7.10
C PHE A 93 -11.79 -2.86 6.13
N MET A 94 -12.16 -2.51 4.90
CA MET A 94 -12.39 -3.46 3.81
C MET A 94 -11.82 -2.92 2.51
N GLY A 95 -11.39 -3.81 1.61
CA GLY A 95 -10.99 -3.43 0.25
C GLY A 95 -9.66 -2.67 0.17
N LEU A 96 -8.88 -2.64 1.25
CA LEU A 96 -7.56 -2.02 1.23
C LEU A 96 -6.57 -2.87 0.43
N GLN A 97 -5.61 -2.20 -0.21
CA GLN A 97 -4.49 -2.89 -0.85
C GLN A 97 -3.70 -3.68 0.20
N TRP A 98 -3.32 -4.91 -0.14
CA TRP A 98 -2.48 -5.77 0.70
C TRP A 98 -3.02 -6.01 2.13
N MET A 99 -4.34 -6.01 2.32
CA MET A 99 -4.94 -6.26 3.63
C MET A 99 -4.64 -7.67 4.17
N HIS A 100 -5.10 -8.70 3.46
CA HIS A 100 -4.70 -10.09 3.70
C HIS A 100 -3.83 -10.63 2.57
N SER A 101 -4.16 -10.25 1.35
CA SER A 101 -3.50 -10.71 0.13
C SER A 101 -3.36 -9.56 -0.87
N SER A 102 -2.59 -9.80 -1.94
CA SER A 102 -2.50 -8.86 -3.07
C SER A 102 -3.84 -8.61 -3.75
N LYS A 103 -4.80 -9.53 -3.61
CA LYS A 103 -6.13 -9.46 -4.23
C LYS A 103 -7.17 -8.74 -3.36
N SER A 104 -6.83 -8.33 -2.14
CA SER A 104 -7.77 -7.74 -1.17
C SER A 104 -8.53 -6.52 -1.69
N ALA A 105 -7.90 -5.69 -2.53
CA ALA A 105 -8.52 -4.51 -3.14
C ALA A 105 -9.19 -4.80 -4.50
N GLN A 106 -9.26 -6.06 -4.92
CA GLN A 106 -9.74 -6.47 -6.24
C GLN A 106 -11.04 -7.27 -6.11
N PHE A 107 -11.95 -7.15 -7.09
CA PHE A 107 -13.21 -7.90 -7.08
C PHE A 107 -13.02 -9.42 -7.01
N ILE A 108 -11.91 -9.94 -7.53
CA ILE A 108 -11.59 -11.36 -7.50
C ILE A 108 -11.12 -11.89 -6.14
N GLY A 109 -10.83 -11.02 -5.16
CA GLY A 109 -10.28 -11.42 -3.86
C GLY A 109 -10.96 -10.80 -2.65
N VAL A 110 -11.69 -9.69 -2.80
CA VAL A 110 -12.33 -8.98 -1.69
C VAL A 110 -13.30 -9.86 -0.89
N ALA A 111 -13.91 -10.86 -1.53
CA ALA A 111 -14.85 -11.78 -0.86
C ALA A 111 -14.20 -12.60 0.26
N GLU A 112 -12.94 -13.03 0.10
CA GLU A 112 -12.20 -13.82 1.09
C GLU A 112 -11.95 -13.01 2.39
N ASP A 113 -11.80 -11.69 2.24
CA ASP A 113 -11.64 -10.77 3.36
C ASP A 113 -12.97 -10.41 4.01
N ALA A 114 -14.02 -10.24 3.21
CA ALA A 114 -15.38 -10.07 3.71
C ALA A 114 -15.82 -11.25 4.56
N GLU A 115 -15.59 -12.47 4.11
CA GLU A 115 -15.91 -13.67 4.88
C GLU A 115 -15.18 -13.69 6.23
N PHE A 116 -13.91 -13.29 6.27
CA PHE A 116 -13.16 -13.21 7.52
C PHE A 116 -13.71 -12.15 8.48
N ILE A 117 -14.00 -10.95 7.98
CA ILE A 117 -14.53 -9.87 8.81
C ILE A 117 -15.90 -10.26 9.37
N VAL A 118 -16.79 -10.85 8.57
CA VAL A 118 -18.09 -11.31 9.04
C VAL A 118 -17.93 -12.37 10.14
N LYS A 119 -16.98 -13.31 10.00
CA LYS A 119 -16.69 -14.30 11.06
C LYS A 119 -16.19 -13.62 12.35
N ASP A 120 -15.32 -12.62 12.25
CA ASP A 120 -14.86 -11.86 13.41
C ASP A 120 -16.02 -11.12 14.10
N ILE A 121 -16.88 -10.46 13.32
CA ILE A 121 -18.08 -9.78 13.83
C ILE A 121 -18.99 -10.76 14.58
N ILE A 122 -19.33 -11.90 13.97
CA ILE A 122 -20.22 -12.90 14.60
C ILE A 122 -19.59 -13.49 15.87
N SER A 123 -18.26 -13.62 15.92
CA SER A 123 -17.57 -14.14 17.11
C SER A 123 -17.59 -13.18 18.31
N LYS A 124 -17.79 -11.88 18.04
CA LYS A 124 -17.84 -10.82 19.05
C LYS A 124 -19.30 -10.44 19.24
N ASN A 125 -19.95 -11.03 20.26
CA ASN A 125 -21.28 -10.61 20.69
C ASN A 125 -21.21 -9.19 21.28
N TYR A 126 -21.23 -8.18 20.42
CA TYR A 126 -21.34 -6.77 20.82
C TYR A 126 -22.73 -6.46 21.38
#